data_AF-A0A0C2QZX3-F1
#
_entry.id   AF-A0A0C2QZX3-F1
#
_cell.length_a   1.000
_cell.length_b   1.000
_cell.length_c   1.000
_cell.angle_alpha   90.00
_cell.angle_beta   90.00
_cell.angle_gamma   90.00
#
_symmetry.space_group_name_H-M   'P 1'
#
loop_
_entity.id
_entity.type
_entity.pdbx_description
1 polymer ?
#
loop_
_entity_poly.entity_id
_entity_poly.type
_entity_poly.pdbx_seq_one_letter_code
_entity_poly.pdbx_strand_id
1 'polypeptide(L)'
;MVYVAFIMTGMMLVLIIGVLIHHNKKSHQSISERLVHDKKLEQQVVNLIRSHQDQDIIVGFVRDETGLNQSEAQEYIHRLQTERGL
;
A
#
# COMPACT_ATOMS: atom_id res chain seq x y z
N MET A 1 -19.36 29.83 -38.05
CA MET A 1 -20.11 29.02 -37.06
C MET A 1 -19.41 27.72 -36.66
N VAL A 2 -18.46 27.18 -37.45
CA VAL A 2 -17.75 25.93 -37.14
C VAL A 2 -16.69 26.08 -36.02
N TYR A 3 -16.04 27.24 -35.93
CA TYR A 3 -14.97 27.51 -34.96
C TYR A 3 -15.46 27.51 -33.49
N VAL A 4 -16.68 27.98 -33.25
CA VAL A 4 -17.27 28.04 -31.89
C VAL A 4 -17.58 26.64 -31.35
N ALA A 5 -17.98 25.71 -32.23
CA ALA A 5 -18.24 24.32 -31.86
C ALA A 5 -16.95 23.61 -31.42
N PHE A 6 -15.84 23.83 -32.12
CA PHE A 6 -14.55 23.26 -31.73
C PHE A 6 -14.05 23.73 -30.36
N ILE A 7 -14.28 25.00 -30.01
CA ILE A 7 -13.89 25.55 -28.70
C ILE A 7 -14.75 24.93 -27.58
N MET A 8 -16.06 24.83 -27.79
CA MET A 8 -16.98 24.22 -26.82
C MET A 8 -16.63 22.74 -26.55
N THR A 9 -16.35 21.97 -27.60
CA THR A 9 -15.96 20.56 -27.46
C THR A 9 -14.59 20.41 -26.79
N GLY A 10 -13.64 21.32 -27.08
CA GLY A 10 -12.32 21.33 -26.44
C GLY A 10 -12.39 21.57 -24.93
N MET A 11 -13.21 22.52 -24.47
CA MET A 11 -13.36 22.81 -23.03
C MET A 11 -13.98 21.65 -22.25
N MET A 12 -14.93 20.93 -22.86
CA MET A 12 -15.57 19.78 -22.22
C MET A 12 -14.58 18.61 -22.01
N LEU A 13 -13.67 18.39 -22.96
CA LEU A 13 -12.60 17.40 -22.86
C LEU A 13 -11.60 17.71 -21.74
N VAL A 14 -11.23 18.98 -21.57
CA VAL A 14 -10.32 19.41 -20.49
C VAL A 14 -10.93 19.18 -19.10
N LEU A 15 -12.23 19.40 -18.95
CA LEU A 15 -12.93 19.15 -17.68
C LEU A 15 -12.98 17.65 -17.35
N ILE A 16 -13.22 16.79 -18.33
CA ILE A 16 -13.25 15.32 -18.13
C ILE A 16 -11.87 14.81 -17.69
N ILE A 17 -10.79 15.27 -18.35
CA ILE A 17 -9.42 14.89 -18.01
C ILE A 17 -9.04 15.42 -16.61
N GLY A 18 -9.41 16.66 -16.29
CA GLY A 18 -9.18 17.26 -14.96
C GLY A 18 -9.88 16.50 -13.84
N VAL A 19 -11.14 16.08 -14.05
CA VAL A 19 -11.89 15.27 -13.08
C VAL A 19 -11.28 13.87 -12.93
N LEU A 20 -10.85 13.24 -14.03
CA LEU A 20 -10.16 11.94 -13.99
C LEU A 20 -8.84 11.99 -13.21
N ILE A 21 -8.03 13.05 -13.41
CA ILE A 21 -6.77 13.24 -12.67
C ILE A 21 -7.05 13.56 -11.19
N HIS A 22 -8.06 14.37 -10.89
CA HIS A 22 -8.42 14.72 -9.51
C HIS A 22 -8.97 13.51 -8.72
N HIS A 23 -9.77 12.64 -9.36
CA HIS A 23 -10.25 11.41 -8.73
C HIS A 23 -9.11 10.39 -8.55
N ASN A 24 -8.19 10.27 -9.51
CA ASN A 24 -7.07 9.33 -9.41
C ASN A 24 -6.01 9.76 -8.38
N LYS A 25 -5.87 11.07 -8.13
CA LYS A 25 -4.93 11.58 -7.12
C LYS A 25 -5.36 11.29 -5.67
N LYS A 26 -6.66 11.11 -5.42
CA LYS A 26 -7.15 10.80 -4.06
C LYS A 26 -6.93 9.35 -3.63
N SER A 27 -6.52 8.45 -4.55
CA SER A 27 -6.32 7.03 -4.24
C SER A 27 -4.85 6.60 -4.08
N HIS A 28 -3.88 7.48 -4.39
CA HIS A 28 -2.46 7.13 -4.35
C HIS A 28 -1.63 7.94 -3.34
N GLN A 29 -2.24 8.89 -2.62
CA GLN A 29 -1.52 9.66 -1.59
C GLN A 29 -1.42 8.97 -0.22
N SER A 30 -2.00 7.77 -0.06
CA SER A 30 -1.94 6.99 1.19
C SER A 30 -1.06 5.73 1.09
N ILE A 31 -0.20 5.63 0.07
CA ILE A 31 0.83 4.57 0.01
C ILE A 31 2.18 5.12 0.51
N SER A 32 2.43 6.42 0.44
CA SER A 32 3.70 7.01 0.89
C SER A 32 3.76 7.30 2.40
N GLU A 33 2.64 7.16 3.13
CA GLU A 33 2.62 7.09 4.60
C GLU A 33 2.83 5.65 5.14
N ARG A 34 3.04 4.65 4.27
CA ARG A 34 3.22 3.24 4.68
C ARG A 34 4.52 2.94 5.43
N LEU A 35 5.49 3.85 5.46
CA LEU A 35 6.71 3.69 6.27
C LEU A 35 6.58 4.25 7.69
N VAL A 36 5.49 4.97 8.02
CA VAL A 36 5.20 5.42 9.40
C VAL A 36 4.40 4.35 10.17
N HIS A 37 3.97 3.28 9.51
CA HIS A 37 3.24 2.14 10.08
C HIS A 37 4.13 0.99 10.58
N ASP A 38 5.46 1.16 10.56
CA ASP A 38 6.43 0.11 10.90
C ASP A 38 6.12 -0.52 12.28
N LYS A 39 5.90 0.29 13.31
CA LYS A 39 5.60 -0.21 14.67
C LYS A 39 4.31 -1.01 14.79
N LYS A 40 3.28 -0.66 14.02
CA LYS A 40 1.98 -1.34 14.10
C LYS A 40 2.04 -2.68 13.37
N LEU A 41 2.73 -2.72 12.23
CA LEU A 41 3.00 -3.96 11.52
C LEU A 41 3.87 -4.88 12.39
N GLU A 42 4.98 -4.38 12.91
CA GLU A 42 5.86 -5.12 13.82
C GLU A 42 5.08 -5.71 15.02
N GLN A 43 4.23 -4.91 15.67
CA GLN A 43 3.42 -5.38 16.80
C GLN A 43 2.43 -6.47 16.39
N GLN A 44 1.79 -6.36 15.21
CA GLN A 44 0.88 -7.39 14.71
C GLN A 44 1.63 -8.68 14.40
N VAL A 45 2.78 -8.60 13.72
CA VAL A 45 3.64 -9.76 13.42
C VAL A 45 4.11 -10.43 14.70
N VAL A 46 4.59 -9.66 15.68
CA VAL A 46 4.97 -10.17 17.01
C VAL A 46 3.81 -10.84 17.74
N ASN A 47 2.61 -10.27 17.65
CA ASN A 47 1.42 -10.85 18.29
C ASN A 47 1.00 -12.18 17.64
N LEU A 48 1.14 -12.30 16.31
CA LEU A 48 0.90 -13.53 15.56
C LEU A 48 1.94 -14.60 15.91
N ILE A 49 3.22 -14.23 15.99
CA ILE A 49 4.31 -15.12 16.45
C ILE A 49 4.02 -15.63 17.86
N ARG A 50 3.71 -14.73 18.81
CA ARG A 50 3.42 -15.08 20.21
C ARG A 50 2.18 -15.97 20.35
N SER A 51 1.22 -15.84 19.44
CA SER A 51 0.01 -16.68 19.43
C SER A 51 0.27 -18.09 18.87
N HIS A 52 1.52 -18.45 18.54
CA HIS A 52 1.89 -19.70 17.89
C HIS A 52 1.07 -19.97 16.61
N GLN A 53 0.81 -18.92 15.83
CA GLN A 53 0.17 -19.08 14.53
C GLN A 53 1.14 -19.73 13.53
N ASP A 54 0.58 -20.40 12.53
CA ASP A 54 1.37 -20.99 11.44
C ASP A 54 2.27 -19.95 10.78
N GLN A 55 3.55 -20.29 10.62
CA GLN A 55 4.56 -19.41 10.03
C GLN A 55 4.17 -18.95 8.62
N ASP A 56 3.47 -19.79 7.86
CA ASP A 56 2.97 -19.47 6.51
C ASP A 56 1.93 -18.33 6.53
N ILE A 57 1.09 -18.28 7.56
CA ILE A 57 0.10 -17.21 7.76
C ILE A 57 0.82 -15.89 8.11
N ILE A 58 1.83 -15.96 8.97
CA ILE A 58 2.63 -14.80 9.38
C ILE A 58 3.39 -14.23 8.17
N VAL A 59 4.02 -15.10 7.37
CA VAL A 59 4.73 -14.72 6.13
C VAL A 59 3.76 -14.12 5.11
N GLY A 60 2.58 -14.72 4.94
CA GLY A 60 1.53 -14.21 4.07
C GLY A 60 1.06 -12.81 4.49
N PHE A 61 0.86 -12.59 5.78
CA PHE A 61 0.49 -11.29 6.35
C PHE A 61 1.57 -10.23 6.12
N VAL A 62 2.84 -10.55 6.39
CA VAL A 62 3.95 -9.63 6.13
C VAL A 62 4.04 -9.28 4.66
N ARG A 63 3.91 -10.27 3.75
CA ARG A 63 3.92 -10.04 2.30
C ARG A 63 2.77 -9.14 1.85
N ASP A 64 1.57 -9.33 2.36
CA ASP A 64 0.40 -8.53 1.97
C ASP A 64 0.54 -7.06 2.42
N GLU A 65 1.03 -6.86 3.65
CA GLU A 65 1.17 -5.53 4.25
C GLU A 65 2.38 -4.75 3.70
N THR A 66 3.51 -5.43 3.47
CA THR A 66 4.78 -4.80 3.05
C THR A 66 5.03 -4.86 1.55
N GLY A 67 4.42 -5.82 0.84
CA GLY A 67 4.77 -6.16 -0.54
C GLY A 67 6.10 -6.89 -0.70
N LEU A 68 6.74 -7.33 0.40
CA LEU A 68 8.01 -8.06 0.37
C LEU A 68 7.85 -9.45 -0.24
N ASN A 69 8.88 -9.96 -0.91
CA ASN A 69 8.87 -11.34 -1.39
C ASN A 69 8.90 -12.33 -0.22
N GLN A 70 8.54 -13.59 -0.48
CA GLN A 70 8.46 -14.64 0.54
C GLN A 70 9.75 -14.77 1.36
N SER A 71 10.91 -14.73 0.71
CA SER A 71 12.22 -14.81 1.38
C SER A 71 12.51 -13.57 2.24
N GLU A 72 12.16 -12.37 1.76
CA GLU A 72 12.36 -11.13 2.50
C GLU A 72 11.41 -11.03 3.71
N ALA A 73 10.16 -11.49 3.55
CA ALA A 73 9.18 -11.59 4.63
C ALA A 73 9.62 -12.59 5.71
N GLN A 74 10.18 -13.74 5.30
CA GLN A 74 10.76 -14.71 6.23
C GLN A 74 11.97 -14.13 6.98
N GLU A 75 12.88 -13.44 6.29
CA GLU A 75 14.02 -12.78 6.94
C GLU A 75 13.56 -11.71 7.93
N TYR A 76 12.54 -10.92 7.56
CA TYR A 76 11.95 -9.91 8.42
C TYR A 76 11.35 -10.52 9.70
N ILE A 77 10.58 -11.60 9.58
CA ILE A 77 10.03 -12.34 10.73
C ILE A 77 11.16 -12.90 11.60
N HIS A 78 12.20 -13.47 10.99
CA HIS A 78 13.34 -14.04 11.70
C HIS A 78 14.14 -12.97 12.46
N ARG A 79 14.32 -11.78 11.88
CA ARG A 79 14.89 -10.62 12.58
C ARG A 79 14.02 -10.22 13.77
N LEU A 80 12.70 -10.12 13.59
CA LEU A 80 11.79 -9.76 14.68
C LEU A 80 11.80 -10.77 15.83
N GLN A 81 11.90 -12.07 15.53
CA GLN A 81 12.07 -13.11 16.56
C GLN A 81 13.39 -12.95 17.31
N THR A 82 14.49 -12.75 16.58
CA THR A 82 15.84 -12.59 17.13
C THR A 82 15.96 -11.33 17.99
N GLU A 83 15.44 -10.19 17.53
CA GLU A 83 15.50 -8.91 18.25
C GLU A 83 14.65 -8.88 19.52
N ARG A 84 13.55 -9.67 19.56
CA ARG A 84 12.62 -9.72 20.68
C ARG A 84 12.85 -10.91 21.62
N GLY A 85 13.75 -11.84 21.27
CA GLY A 85 14.02 -13.06 22.03
C GLY A 85 12.81 -13.99 22.14
N LEU A 86 11.99 -14.05 21.08
CA LEU A 86 10.79 -14.87 20.97
C LEU A 86 11.10 -16.26 20.43
#